data_AF-A0A0C2F9C9-F1
#
_entry.id   AF-A0A0C2F9C9-F1
#
_cell.length_a   1.000
_cell.length_b   1.000
_cell.length_c   1.000
_cell.angle_alpha   90.00
_cell.angle_beta   90.00
_cell.angle_gamma   90.00
#
_symmetry.space_group_name_H-M   'P 1'
#
loop_
_entity.id
_entity.type
_entity.pdbx_description
1 polymer ?
#
loop_
_entity_poly.entity_id
_entity_poly.type
_entity_poly.pdbx_seq_one_letter_code
_entity_poly.pdbx_strand_id
1 'polypeptide(L)'
;MAPSPEVRMTTGRKDTFFDGSNPNAPGVCHIQMHPTYNERLRKILMAAATELKLKFHDKGWGVCINGPRYSSRGESLIFKSWGASLMSMTMFPEVMFHCC
;
A
#
# COMPACT_ATOMS: atom_id res chain seq x y z
N MET A 1 7.30 10.17 1.99
CA MET A 1 7.81 8.83 1.63
C MET A 1 7.24 8.51 0.25
N ALA A 2 8.06 8.12 -0.72
CA ALA A 2 7.52 7.66 -1.99
C ALA A 2 6.82 6.31 -1.77
N PRO A 3 5.66 6.07 -2.43
CA PRO A 3 4.91 4.86 -2.23
C PRO A 3 5.67 3.67 -2.83
N SER A 4 5.64 2.54 -2.11
CA SER A 4 6.66 1.50 -2.15
C SER A 4 6.04 0.14 -1.79
N PRO A 5 6.68 -1.03 -2.04
CA PRO A 5 6.04 -2.32 -1.82
C PRO A 5 5.50 -2.46 -0.38
N GLU A 6 4.42 -3.21 -0.21
CA GLU A 6 3.70 -3.27 1.06
C GLU A 6 3.42 -4.71 1.48
N VAL A 7 3.49 -4.95 2.79
CA VAL A 7 3.04 -6.20 3.41
C VAL A 7 1.66 -5.98 3.98
N ARG A 8 0.73 -6.84 3.53
CA ARG A 8 -0.66 -6.84 3.98
C ARG A 8 -0.82 -7.69 5.23
N MET A 9 -1.36 -7.08 6.29
CA MET A 9 -1.90 -7.74 7.49
C MET A 9 -3.35 -7.28 7.79
N THR A 10 -4.14 -7.08 6.73
CA THR A 10 -5.57 -6.78 6.80
C THR A 10 -6.39 -8.06 6.60
N THR A 11 -7.46 -8.25 7.38
CA THR A 11 -8.33 -9.44 7.31
C THR A 11 -9.80 -9.02 7.18
N GLY A 12 -10.57 -9.60 6.28
CA GLY A 12 -12.01 -9.35 6.18
C GLY A 12 -12.44 -8.07 5.44
N ARG A 13 -11.50 -7.37 4.78
CA ARG A 13 -11.84 -6.34 3.78
C ARG A 13 -12.09 -7.03 2.44
N LYS A 14 -13.04 -6.51 1.65
CA LYS A 14 -13.23 -6.96 0.26
C LYS A 14 -12.04 -6.48 -0.56
N ASP A 15 -11.35 -7.42 -1.18
CA ASP A 15 -10.04 -7.19 -1.78
C ASP A 15 -10.05 -7.20 -3.30
N THR A 16 -11.16 -7.62 -3.92
CA THR A 16 -11.31 -7.66 -5.38
C THR A 16 -12.70 -7.17 -5.78
N PHE A 17 -12.80 -6.54 -6.96
CA PHE A 17 -14.09 -6.28 -7.60
C PHE A 17 -14.61 -7.52 -8.36
N PHE A 18 -13.75 -8.50 -8.56
CA PHE A 18 -13.95 -9.72 -9.36
C PHE A 18 -14.53 -10.87 -8.54
N ASP A 19 -15.38 -10.55 -7.55
CA ASP A 19 -16.04 -11.54 -6.70
C ASP A 19 -17.29 -12.15 -7.37
N GLY A 20 -17.52 -11.89 -8.66
CA GLY A 20 -18.69 -12.36 -9.42
C GLY A 20 -20.03 -11.75 -9.00
N SER A 21 -20.03 -10.81 -8.05
CA SER A 21 -21.23 -10.14 -7.53
C SER A 21 -21.61 -8.87 -8.30
N ASN A 22 -20.70 -8.33 -9.12
CA ASN A 22 -20.93 -7.12 -9.90
C ASN A 22 -21.10 -7.47 -11.39
N PRO A 23 -22.25 -7.14 -12.01
CA PRO A 23 -22.49 -7.42 -13.44
C PRO A 23 -21.51 -6.70 -14.38
N ASN A 24 -20.87 -5.62 -13.91
CA ASN A 24 -19.91 -4.85 -14.70
C ASN A 24 -18.47 -5.40 -14.69
N ALA A 25 -18.17 -6.43 -13.90
CA ALA A 25 -16.85 -7.05 -13.82
C ALA A 25 -16.94 -8.58 -13.73
N PRO A 26 -17.36 -9.27 -14.82
CA PRO A 26 -17.45 -10.72 -14.84
C PRO A 26 -16.06 -11.37 -14.89
N GLY A 27 -15.85 -12.42 -14.09
CA GLY A 27 -14.66 -13.27 -14.12
C GLY A 27 -13.76 -13.13 -12.88
N VAL A 28 -12.69 -13.94 -12.83
CA VAL A 28 -11.65 -13.90 -11.79
C VAL A 28 -10.42 -13.20 -12.37
N CYS A 29 -9.97 -12.11 -11.73
CA CYS A 29 -8.77 -11.40 -12.16
C CYS A 29 -7.62 -11.62 -11.16
N HIS A 30 -6.50 -12.15 -11.65
CA HIS A 30 -5.25 -12.25 -10.89
C HIS A 30 -4.32 -11.10 -11.29
N ILE A 31 -4.40 -9.99 -10.55
CA ILE A 31 -3.61 -8.78 -10.82
C ILE A 31 -2.20 -8.96 -10.24
N GLN A 32 -1.17 -8.65 -11.03
CA GLN A 32 0.21 -8.58 -10.55
C GLN A 32 0.38 -7.34 -9.67
N MET A 33 0.76 -7.52 -8.40
CA MET A 33 0.98 -6.41 -7.46
C MET A 33 2.35 -5.72 -7.61
N HIS A 34 3.13 -6.07 -8.64
CA HIS A 34 4.42 -5.47 -8.93
C HIS A 34 4.42 -4.79 -10.30
N PRO A 35 4.76 -3.49 -10.41
CA PRO A 35 4.97 -2.51 -9.34
C PRO A 35 3.64 -2.06 -8.69
N THR A 36 3.62 -1.93 -7.37
CA THR A 36 2.41 -1.61 -6.59
C THR A 36 1.89 -0.19 -6.84
N TYR A 37 2.75 0.70 -7.34
CA TYR A 37 2.42 2.10 -7.61
C TYR A 37 2.91 2.52 -8.98
N ASN A 38 2.22 3.49 -9.58
CA ASN A 38 2.61 4.04 -10.87
C ASN A 38 3.91 4.85 -10.74
N GLU A 39 4.98 4.37 -11.37
CA GLU A 39 6.30 5.02 -11.34
C GLU A 39 6.28 6.45 -11.89
N ARG A 40 5.42 6.75 -12.87
CA ARG A 40 5.31 8.09 -13.45
C ARG A 40 4.77 9.09 -12.42
N LEU A 41 3.69 8.72 -11.74
CA LEU A 41 3.10 9.56 -10.68
C LEU A 41 4.10 9.75 -9.53
N ARG A 42 4.83 8.71 -9.16
CA ARG A 42 5.89 8.79 -8.16
C ARG A 42 6.97 9.80 -8.54
N LYS A 43 7.45 9.79 -9.79
CA LYS A 43 8.45 10.76 -10.28
C LYS A 43 7.92 12.20 -10.25
N ILE A 44 6.66 12.41 -10.62
CA ILE A 44 6.01 13.74 -10.57
C ILE A 44 5.92 14.24 -9.13
N LEU A 45 5.49 13.40 -8.19
CA LEU A 45 5.43 13.73 -6.77
C LEU A 45 6.82 14.06 -6.20
N MET A 46 7.85 13.31 -6.59
CA MET A 46 9.24 13.58 -6.17
C MET A 46 9.75 14.91 -6.73
N ALA A 47 9.45 15.22 -7.99
CA ALA A 47 9.81 16.51 -8.59
C ALA A 47 9.18 17.67 -7.82
N ALA A 48 7.85 17.61 -7.58
CA ALA A 48 7.13 18.63 -6.81
C ALA A 48 7.66 18.77 -5.36
N ALA A 49 7.97 17.65 -4.69
CA ALA A 49 8.54 17.68 -3.34
C ALA A 49 9.94 18.31 -3.30
N THR A 50 10.72 18.12 -4.38
CA THR A 50 12.07 18.70 -4.52
C THR A 50 11.99 20.21 -4.75
N GLU A 51 11.05 20.67 -5.58
CA GLU A 51 10.78 22.10 -5.79
C GLU A 51 10.39 22.81 -4.48
N LEU A 52 9.58 22.14 -3.66
CA LEU A 52 9.16 22.63 -2.35
C LEU A 52 10.23 22.47 -1.25
N LYS A 53 11.41 21.92 -1.56
CA LYS A 53 12.52 21.63 -0.62
C LYS A 53 12.08 20.84 0.62
N LEU A 54 11.11 19.93 0.46
CA LEU A 54 10.63 19.09 1.54
C LEU A 54 11.57 17.89 1.74
N LYS A 55 11.74 17.45 2.99
CA LYS A 55 12.44 16.18 3.27
C LYS A 55 11.55 15.02 2.85
N PHE A 56 11.98 14.25 1.85
CA PHE A 56 11.30 13.03 1.43
C PHE A 56 12.27 11.85 1.37
N HIS A 57 11.73 10.66 1.57
CA HIS A 57 12.44 9.39 1.44
C HIS A 57 11.97 8.70 0.17
N ASP A 58 12.91 8.36 -0.71
CA ASP A 58 12.63 7.70 -1.99
C ASP A 58 12.33 6.19 -1.81
N LYS A 59 12.87 5.54 -0.78
CA LYS A 59 12.73 4.09 -0.61
C LYS A 59 12.31 3.73 0.81
N GLY A 60 11.52 2.68 0.88
CA GLY A 60 11.15 1.91 2.07
C GLY A 60 10.05 0.96 1.70
N TRP A 61 9.40 0.34 2.67
CA TRP A 61 8.23 -0.48 2.44
C TRP A 61 7.33 -0.39 3.68
N GLY A 62 6.02 -0.52 3.47
CA GLY A 62 5.02 -0.27 4.49
C GLY A 62 4.31 -1.54 4.96
N VAL A 63 3.80 -1.56 6.18
CA VAL A 63 2.87 -2.58 6.66
C VAL A 63 1.48 -1.99 6.79
N CYS A 64 0.49 -2.66 6.22
CA CYS A 64 -0.92 -2.32 6.35
C CYS A 64 -1.60 -3.25 7.35
N ILE A 65 -1.93 -2.74 8.53
CA ILE A 65 -2.64 -3.51 9.58
C ILE A 65 -4.14 -3.22 9.53
N ASN A 66 -4.94 -4.18 9.99
CA ASN A 66 -6.40 -4.10 9.85
C ASN A 66 -7.10 -2.99 10.65
N GLY A 67 -6.47 -2.48 11.72
CA GLY A 67 -7.10 -1.53 12.65
C GLY A 67 -8.33 -2.11 13.37
N PRO A 68 -8.96 -1.39 14.33
CA PRO A 68 -8.71 -0.01 14.76
C PRO A 68 -7.65 0.14 15.86
N ARG A 69 -7.15 -0.97 16.42
CA ARG A 69 -6.09 -0.95 17.42
C ARG A 69 -4.76 -0.54 16.80
N TYR A 70 -3.99 0.26 17.54
CA TYR A 70 -2.57 0.44 17.23
C TYR A 70 -1.81 -0.87 17.45
N SER A 71 -0.68 -1.00 16.77
CA SER A 71 0.23 -2.11 17.00
C SER A 71 0.79 -2.04 18.42
N SER A 72 0.84 -3.20 19.07
CA SER A 72 1.57 -3.38 20.32
C SER A 72 3.05 -3.11 20.10
N ARG A 73 3.79 -2.84 21.17
CA ARG A 73 5.25 -2.68 21.10
C ARG A 73 5.93 -3.92 20.51
N GLY A 74 5.40 -5.12 20.77
CA GLY A 74 5.90 -6.37 20.20
C GLY A 74 5.74 -6.42 18.68
N GLU A 75 4.55 -6.12 18.18
CA GLU A 75 4.28 -6.06 16.72
C GLU A 75 5.16 -4.99 16.05
N SER A 76 5.30 -3.82 16.64
CA SER A 76 6.17 -2.76 16.12
C SER A 76 7.65 -3.17 16.08
N LEU A 77 8.13 -3.97 17.04
CA LEU A 77 9.50 -4.50 17.02
C LEU A 77 9.70 -5.54 15.92
N ILE A 78 8.70 -6.38 15.66
CA ILE A 78 8.72 -7.37 14.57
C ILE A 78 8.74 -6.64 13.22
N PHE A 79 7.87 -5.66 13.01
CA PHE A 79 7.87 -4.91 11.75
C PHE A 79 9.16 -4.11 11.55
N LYS A 80 9.75 -3.60 12.64
CA LYS A 80 11.06 -2.96 12.59
C LYS A 80 12.18 -3.95 12.27
N SER A 81 12.15 -5.18 12.81
CA SER A 81 13.15 -6.21 12.49
C SER A 81 13.02 -6.71 11.04
N TRP A 82 11.81 -6.66 10.47
CA TRP A 82 11.59 -6.92 9.05
C TRP A 82 12.09 -5.78 8.16
N GLY A 83 12.32 -4.58 8.72
CA GLY A 83 12.78 -3.40 7.98
C GLY A 83 11.65 -2.53 7.44
N ALA A 84 10.43 -2.67 7.95
CA ALA A 84 9.32 -1.80 7.60
C ALA A 84 9.64 -0.35 8.01
N SER A 85 9.43 0.57 7.08
CA SER A 85 9.70 2.01 7.30
C SER A 85 8.45 2.78 7.71
N LEU A 86 7.27 2.25 7.38
CA LEU A 86 5.98 2.89 7.65
C LEU A 86 4.94 1.86 8.06
N MET A 87 4.04 2.23 8.96
CA MET A 87 2.86 1.45 9.29
C MET A 87 1.61 2.28 9.02
N SER A 88 0.63 1.69 8.36
CA SER A 88 -0.65 2.34 8.04
C SER A 88 -1.82 1.37 8.20
N MET A 89 -3.04 1.90 8.04
CA MET A 89 -4.28 1.13 8.16
C MET A 89 -5.17 1.20 6.91
N THR A 90 -4.82 2.04 5.92
CA THR A 90 -5.74 2.40 4.82
C THR A 90 -5.19 2.13 3.42
N MET A 91 -3.86 2.05 3.23
CA MET A 91 -3.28 1.90 1.88
C MET A 91 -3.75 0.62 1.20
N PHE A 92 -4.06 -0.42 1.98
CA PHE A 92 -4.68 -1.64 1.49
C PHE A 92 -6.19 -1.69 1.86
N PRO A 93 -7.17 -1.91 0.94
CA PRO A 93 -7.09 -2.32 -0.48
C PRO A 93 -7.02 -1.20 -1.54
N GLU A 94 -6.92 0.07 -1.15
CA GLU A 94 -7.01 1.22 -2.08
C GLU A 94 -6.05 1.09 -3.27
N VAL A 95 -4.82 0.64 -3.03
CA VAL A 95 -3.80 0.47 -4.08
C VAL A 95 -4.14 -0.64 -5.09
N MET A 96 -4.79 -1.71 -4.64
CA MET A 96 -5.21 -2.81 -5.53
C MET A 96 -6.33 -2.39 -6.47
N PHE A 97 -7.26 -1.55 -6.00
CA PHE A 97 -8.36 -1.05 -6.82
C PHE A 97 -7.91 -0.03 -7.86
N HIS A 98 -6.85 0.74 -7.60
CA HIS A 98 -6.35 1.75 -8.54
C HIS A 98 -5.51 1.14 -9.70
N CYS A 99 -5.03 -0.09 -9.55
CA CYS A 99 -4.20 -0.74 -10.59
C CYS A 99 -5.04 -1.52 -11.62
N CYS A 100 -6.34 -1.70 -11.37
CA CYS A 100 -7.27 -2.36 -12.30
C CYS A 100 -7.95 -1.35 -13.23
#